data_AF-A0AB36E0G0-F1
#
_entry.id   AF-A0AB36E0G0-F1
#
_cell.length_a   1.000
_cell.length_b   1.000
_cell.length_c   1.000
_cell.angle_alpha   90.00
_cell.angle_beta   90.00
_cell.angle_gamma   90.00
#
_symmetry.space_group_name_H-M   'P 1'
#
loop_
_entity.id
_entity.type
_entity.pdbx_description
1 polymer ?
#
loop_
_entity_poly.entity_id
_entity_poly.type
_entity_poly.pdbx_seq_one_letter_code
_entity_poly.pdbx_strand_id
1 'polypeptide(L)'
;MRGYYSGYFSLLTILVLGSLSLLLLWLHQDSLHFYQRGLLARNSDLTMQRKLFRQYQQQYAQLCQPTTAKESAFSEELTVTGKHTAAIFYVDCLKEALFIELPKAKQNQPRAKYLNAHYLITQPVYAEPIYTSLHQPLLWIIDQPTVWQLDGTIYGVVISNADLKIDGKGKIVGAIISDQKVILGNKVKIEFSSSIVNSLNAQFSHWRLAKGGWHDF
;
A
#
# COMPACT_ATOMS: atom_id res chain seq x y z
N MET A 1 -37.09 14.01 74.29
CA MET A 1 -37.59 12.76 73.65
C MET A 1 -37.84 12.85 72.14
N ARG A 2 -38.06 14.03 71.52
CA ARG A 2 -38.33 14.15 70.06
C ARG A 2 -37.20 13.67 69.13
N GLY A 3 -35.92 13.83 69.52
CA GLY A 3 -34.77 13.43 68.70
C GLY A 3 -34.53 11.91 68.61
N TYR A 4 -35.04 11.13 69.56
CA TYR A 4 -34.87 9.67 69.59
C TYR A 4 -35.82 8.98 68.60
N TYR A 5 -37.06 9.48 68.49
CA TYR A 5 -38.04 9.02 67.51
C TYR A 5 -37.66 9.39 66.07
N SER A 6 -37.06 10.56 65.85
CA SER A 6 -36.58 10.95 64.52
C SER A 6 -35.41 10.09 64.07
N GLY A 7 -34.46 9.76 64.96
CA GLY A 7 -33.34 8.87 64.65
C GLY A 7 -33.78 7.45 64.31
N TYR A 8 -34.73 6.90 65.07
CA TYR A 8 -35.28 5.56 64.80
C TYR A 8 -36.05 5.49 63.48
N PHE A 9 -36.84 6.52 63.17
CA PHE A 9 -37.57 6.61 61.90
C PHE A 9 -36.63 6.77 60.70
N SER A 10 -35.57 7.58 60.82
CA SER A 10 -34.52 7.70 59.80
C SER A 10 -33.77 6.38 59.58
N LEU A 11 -33.51 5.62 60.64
CA LEU A 11 -32.80 4.35 60.54
C LEU A 11 -33.68 3.27 59.87
N LEU A 12 -34.96 3.19 60.23
CA LEU A 12 -35.95 2.31 59.59
C LEU A 12 -36.14 2.64 58.11
N THR A 13 -36.24 3.92 57.76
CA THR A 13 -36.39 4.34 56.36
C THR A 13 -35.16 3.96 55.53
N ILE A 14 -33.94 4.15 56.06
CA ILE A 14 -32.71 3.67 55.40
C ILE A 14 -32.70 2.15 55.24
N LEU A 15 -33.15 1.40 56.27
CA LEU A 15 -33.21 -0.06 56.23
C LEU A 15 -34.18 -0.57 55.16
N VAL A 16 -35.35 0.05 55.06
CA VAL A 16 -36.37 -0.28 54.05
C VAL A 16 -35.92 0.12 52.64
N LEU A 17 -35.31 1.30 52.48
CA LEU A 17 -34.75 1.73 51.19
C LEU A 17 -33.59 0.83 50.76
N GLY A 18 -32.73 0.43 51.69
CA GLY A 18 -31.62 -0.49 51.44
C GLY A 18 -32.10 -1.88 51.05
N SER A 19 -33.10 -2.44 51.76
CA SER A 19 -33.65 -3.76 51.44
C SER A 19 -34.39 -3.75 50.10
N LEU A 20 -35.15 -2.69 49.79
CA LEU A 20 -35.81 -2.53 48.49
C LEU A 20 -34.79 -2.42 47.35
N SER A 21 -33.70 -1.69 47.56
CA SER A 21 -32.62 -1.53 46.58
C SER A 21 -31.89 -2.86 46.32
N LEU A 22 -31.61 -3.65 47.36
CA LEU A 22 -31.03 -4.98 47.23
C LEU A 22 -31.98 -5.95 46.50
N LEU A 23 -33.29 -5.86 46.76
CA LEU A 23 -34.30 -6.65 46.08
C LEU A 23 -34.39 -6.30 44.60
N LEU A 24 -34.32 -5.01 44.25
CA LEU A 24 -34.25 -4.55 42.85
C LEU A 24 -32.97 -5.02 42.15
N LEU A 25 -31.81 -4.96 42.82
CA LEU A 25 -30.55 -5.49 42.29
C LEU A 25 -30.60 -7.00 42.06
N TRP A 26 -31.23 -7.74 42.98
CA TRP A 26 -31.43 -9.18 42.83
C TRP A 26 -32.38 -9.51 41.66
N LEU A 27 -33.47 -8.74 41.50
CA LEU A 27 -34.39 -8.90 40.37
C LEU A 27 -33.72 -8.63 39.01
N HIS A 28 -32.69 -7.76 38.99
CA HIS A 28 -31.89 -7.44 37.82
C HIS A 28 -30.54 -8.16 37.76
N GLN A 29 -30.34 -9.22 38.55
CA GLN A 29 -29.07 -9.94 38.63
C GLN A 29 -28.61 -10.43 37.24
N ASP A 30 -29.52 -10.96 36.42
CA ASP A 30 -29.18 -11.44 35.08
C ASP A 30 -28.77 -10.30 34.14
N SER A 31 -29.44 -9.16 34.24
CA SER A 31 -29.07 -7.95 33.50
C SER A 31 -27.68 -7.47 33.90
N LEU A 32 -27.38 -7.42 35.20
CA LEU A 32 -26.06 -7.03 35.72
C LEU A 32 -24.95 -7.98 35.25
N HIS A 33 -25.18 -9.31 35.33
CA HIS A 33 -24.23 -10.30 34.82
C HIS A 33 -24.02 -10.18 33.31
N PHE A 34 -25.09 -9.91 32.54
CA PHE A 34 -24.97 -9.65 31.11
C PHE A 34 -24.09 -8.43 30.81
N TYR A 35 -24.33 -7.29 31.50
CA TYR A 35 -23.51 -6.10 31.34
C TYR A 35 -22.04 -6.34 31.74
N GLN A 36 -21.81 -7.03 32.86
CA GLN A 36 -20.45 -7.36 33.30
C GLN A 36 -19.72 -8.23 32.29
N ARG A 37 -20.37 -9.29 31.79
CA ARG A 37 -19.79 -10.16 30.75
C ARG A 37 -19.52 -9.39 29.46
N GLY A 38 -20.43 -8.51 29.06
CA GLY A 38 -20.25 -7.64 27.88
C GLY A 38 -19.06 -6.69 28.02
N LEU A 39 -18.87 -6.08 29.20
CA LEU A 39 -17.72 -5.22 29.48
C LEU A 39 -16.41 -6.00 29.46
N LEU A 40 -16.38 -7.20 30.04
CA LEU A 40 -15.20 -8.06 30.05
C LEU A 40 -14.83 -8.53 28.64
N ALA A 41 -15.81 -8.97 27.85
CA ALA A 41 -15.61 -9.35 26.45
C ALA A 41 -15.05 -8.18 25.64
N ARG A 42 -15.70 -7.01 25.71
CA ARG A 42 -15.24 -5.80 25.01
C ARG A 42 -13.82 -5.40 25.41
N ASN A 43 -13.48 -5.46 26.70
CA ASN A 43 -12.14 -5.10 27.15
C ASN A 43 -11.08 -6.11 26.65
N SER A 44 -11.43 -7.40 26.62
CA SER A 44 -10.60 -8.44 26.03
C SER A 44 -10.33 -8.16 24.55
N ASP A 45 -11.38 -7.85 23.78
CA ASP A 45 -11.28 -7.56 22.34
C ASP A 45 -10.44 -6.33 22.06
N LEU A 46 -10.67 -5.23 22.78
CA LEU A 46 -9.87 -4.01 22.68
C LEU A 46 -8.39 -4.25 23.02
N THR A 47 -8.13 -5.14 23.97
CA THR A 47 -6.75 -5.52 24.32
C THR A 47 -6.09 -6.30 23.18
N MET A 48 -6.82 -7.19 22.50
CA MET A 48 -6.30 -7.90 21.33
C MET A 48 -6.06 -6.96 20.16
N GLN A 49 -7.04 -6.10 19.82
CA GLN A 49 -6.89 -5.10 18.75
C GLN A 49 -5.68 -4.18 19.00
N ARG A 50 -5.45 -3.76 20.25
CA ARG A 50 -4.27 -2.95 20.59
C ARG A 50 -2.96 -3.71 20.38
N LYS A 51 -2.90 -5.00 20.71
CA LYS A 51 -1.71 -5.84 20.49
C LYS A 51 -1.43 -6.00 19.00
N LEU A 52 -2.47 -6.27 18.21
CA LEU A 52 -2.39 -6.38 16.76
C LEU A 52 -1.90 -5.09 16.12
N PHE A 53 -2.47 -3.95 16.52
CA PHE A 53 -2.04 -2.65 16.01
C PHE A 53 -0.58 -2.36 16.35
N ARG A 54 -0.11 -2.72 17.55
CA ARG A 54 1.32 -2.60 17.90
C ARG A 54 2.20 -3.51 17.06
N GLN A 55 1.78 -4.75 16.84
CA GLN A 55 2.52 -5.68 15.98
C GLN A 55 2.60 -5.18 14.54
N TYR A 56 1.47 -4.71 13.99
CA TYR A 56 1.40 -4.07 12.68
C TYR A 56 2.38 -2.89 12.59
N GLN A 57 2.40 -2.00 13.59
CA GLN A 57 3.34 -0.87 13.63
C GLN A 57 4.81 -1.32 13.69
N GLN A 58 5.11 -2.35 14.47
CA GLN A 58 6.48 -2.88 14.60
C GLN A 58 6.95 -3.56 13.31
N GLN A 59 6.05 -4.26 12.62
CA GLN A 59 6.35 -5.01 11.41
C GLN A 59 6.15 -4.18 10.13
N TYR A 60 5.66 -2.94 10.22
CA TYR A 60 5.28 -2.11 9.07
C TYR A 60 6.33 -2.07 7.94
N ALA A 61 7.61 -1.93 8.29
CA ALA A 61 8.71 -1.88 7.32
C ALA A 61 9.03 -3.23 6.65
N GLN A 62 8.59 -4.33 7.26
CA GLN A 62 8.77 -5.70 6.79
C GLN A 62 7.53 -6.26 6.07
N LEU A 63 6.37 -5.64 6.26
CA LEU A 63 5.14 -6.00 5.55
C LEU A 63 5.26 -5.70 4.04
N CYS A 64 4.54 -6.47 3.24
CA CYS A 64 4.53 -6.38 1.79
C CYS A 64 5.92 -6.63 1.17
N GLN A 65 6.70 -7.51 1.78
CA GLN A 65 7.92 -8.01 1.16
C GLN A 65 7.59 -9.31 0.41
N PRO A 66 7.72 -9.33 -0.92
CA PRO A 66 7.26 -10.48 -1.71
C PRO A 66 8.10 -11.71 -1.41
N THR A 67 7.45 -12.81 -1.05
CA THR A 67 8.03 -14.16 -1.09
C THR A 67 8.03 -14.72 -2.52
N THR A 68 7.14 -14.24 -3.39
CA THR A 68 7.01 -14.67 -4.80
C THR A 68 6.68 -13.50 -5.73
N ALA A 69 7.47 -13.34 -6.80
CA ALA A 69 7.45 -12.15 -7.67
C ALA A 69 6.28 -12.06 -8.70
N LYS A 70 5.42 -13.08 -8.77
CA LYS A 70 4.46 -13.28 -9.89
C LYS A 70 3.08 -12.65 -9.68
N GLU A 71 2.66 -12.42 -8.45
CA GLU A 71 1.31 -11.93 -8.16
C GLU A 71 1.26 -10.39 -8.21
N SER A 72 0.08 -9.83 -8.52
CA SER A 72 -0.17 -8.38 -8.54
C SER A 72 -0.72 -7.85 -7.21
N ALA A 73 -1.23 -8.75 -6.38
CA ALA A 73 -1.77 -8.50 -5.06
C ALA A 73 -1.65 -9.77 -4.22
N PHE A 74 -1.40 -9.64 -2.93
CA PHE A 74 -1.49 -10.74 -1.97
C PHE A 74 -1.86 -10.19 -0.59
N SER A 75 -2.29 -11.06 0.32
CA SER A 75 -2.63 -10.68 1.69
C SER A 75 -1.69 -11.41 2.67
N GLU A 76 -1.12 -10.66 3.60
CA GLU A 76 -0.34 -11.21 4.71
C GLU A 76 -1.22 -11.38 5.94
N GLU A 77 -1.05 -12.49 6.66
CA GLU A 77 -1.78 -12.78 7.90
C GLU A 77 -0.98 -12.31 9.12
N LEU A 78 -1.64 -11.56 10.00
CA LEU A 78 -1.14 -11.15 11.30
C LEU A 78 -1.97 -11.82 12.40
N THR A 79 -1.32 -12.73 13.15
CA THR A 79 -1.99 -13.49 14.21
C THR A 79 -1.44 -13.12 15.58
N VAL A 80 -2.33 -12.71 16.48
CA VAL A 80 -2.03 -12.49 17.90
C VAL A 80 -2.76 -13.52 18.73
N THR A 81 -1.99 -14.33 19.44
CA THR A 81 -2.51 -15.32 20.37
C THR A 81 -2.72 -14.73 21.75
N GLY A 82 -3.93 -14.91 22.27
CA GLY A 82 -4.30 -14.70 23.67
C GLY A 82 -4.29 -16.01 24.44
N LYS A 83 -4.69 -15.94 25.72
CA LYS A 83 -4.71 -17.10 26.62
C LYS A 83 -5.78 -18.15 26.22
N HIS A 84 -6.87 -17.71 25.58
CA HIS A 84 -8.02 -18.55 25.24
C HIS A 84 -8.58 -18.31 23.83
N THR A 85 -8.08 -17.30 23.12
CA THR A 85 -8.57 -16.89 21.79
C THR A 85 -7.39 -16.38 20.96
N ALA A 86 -7.50 -16.50 19.65
CA ALA A 86 -6.57 -15.88 18.71
C ALA A 86 -7.34 -14.82 17.90
N ALA A 87 -6.69 -13.70 17.62
CA ALA A 87 -7.19 -12.70 16.71
C ALA A 87 -6.32 -12.71 15.45
N ILE A 88 -6.95 -12.87 14.30
CA ILE A 88 -6.31 -12.97 12.98
C ILE A 88 -6.72 -11.74 12.20
N PHE A 89 -5.75 -11.08 11.57
CA PHE A 89 -5.96 -9.92 10.72
C PHE A 89 -5.26 -10.10 9.39
N TYR A 90 -5.85 -9.55 8.35
CA TYR A 90 -5.26 -9.56 7.02
C TYR A 90 -4.79 -8.17 6.62
N VAL A 91 -3.66 -8.16 5.94
CA VAL A 91 -3.03 -6.96 5.41
C VAL A 91 -2.86 -7.15 3.91
N ASP A 92 -3.60 -6.37 3.13
CA ASP A 92 -3.50 -6.44 1.68
C ASP A 92 -2.31 -5.64 1.16
N CYS A 93 -1.51 -6.31 0.34
CA CYS A 93 -0.35 -5.77 -0.34
C CYS A 93 -0.62 -5.71 -1.84
N LEU A 94 -0.34 -4.56 -2.44
CA LEU A 94 -0.51 -4.30 -3.86
C LEU A 94 0.84 -4.00 -4.49
N LYS A 95 1.07 -4.55 -5.68
CA LYS A 95 2.21 -4.21 -6.50
C LYS A 95 1.90 -2.93 -7.27
N GLU A 96 2.64 -1.88 -6.98
CA GLU A 96 2.61 -0.65 -7.76
C GLU A 96 3.77 -0.64 -8.76
N ALA A 97 3.45 -0.47 -10.03
CA ALA A 97 4.41 -0.49 -11.12
C ALA A 97 4.19 0.72 -12.03
N LEU A 98 5.29 1.21 -12.62
CA LEU A 98 5.24 2.24 -13.65
C LEU A 98 4.52 1.73 -14.90
N PHE A 99 4.77 0.49 -15.29
CA PHE A 99 4.17 -0.11 -16.48
C PHE A 99 2.87 -0.85 -16.14
N ILE A 100 1.76 -0.47 -16.77
CA ILE A 100 0.49 -1.22 -16.73
C ILE A 100 0.62 -2.43 -17.65
N GLU A 101 1.04 -2.18 -18.89
CA GLU A 101 1.42 -3.20 -19.86
C GLU A 101 2.87 -2.98 -20.27
N LEU A 102 3.60 -4.07 -20.51
CA LEU A 102 4.95 -3.99 -21.01
C LEU A 102 4.95 -3.62 -22.50
N PRO A 103 5.82 -2.68 -22.93
CA PRO A 103 6.11 -2.44 -24.33
C PRO A 103 6.41 -3.73 -25.11
N LYS A 104 5.83 -3.85 -26.31
CA LYS A 104 5.99 -5.03 -27.19
C LYS A 104 6.71 -4.72 -28.50
N ALA A 105 6.93 -3.44 -28.79
CA ALA A 105 7.55 -2.98 -30.02
C ALA A 105 8.59 -1.87 -29.76
N LYS A 106 9.28 -1.46 -30.82
CA LYS A 106 10.28 -0.37 -30.79
C LYS A 106 9.66 0.98 -30.39
N GLN A 107 8.45 1.26 -30.89
CA GLN A 107 7.66 2.43 -30.55
C GLN A 107 6.26 1.95 -30.14
N ASN A 108 5.72 2.53 -29.07
CA ASN A 108 4.49 2.04 -28.44
C ASN A 108 3.56 3.22 -28.16
N GLN A 109 2.33 3.10 -28.66
CA GLN A 109 1.23 4.04 -28.55
C GLN A 109 -0.09 3.28 -28.32
N PRO A 110 -1.08 3.89 -27.65
CA PRO A 110 -1.00 5.14 -26.88
C PRO A 110 -0.28 4.93 -25.54
N ARG A 111 0.33 5.98 -24.98
CA ARG A 111 1.09 5.95 -23.71
C ARG A 111 0.25 5.47 -22.54
N ALA A 112 -1.01 5.88 -22.47
CA ALA A 112 -1.94 5.51 -21.39
C ALA A 112 -2.19 4.00 -21.26
N LYS A 113 -1.94 3.24 -22.34
CA LYS A 113 -1.99 1.77 -22.30
C LYS A 113 -0.81 1.16 -21.52
N TYR A 114 0.35 1.79 -21.60
CA TYR A 114 1.60 1.24 -21.07
C TYR A 114 1.99 1.85 -19.73
N LEU A 115 1.65 3.11 -19.46
CA LEU A 115 2.12 3.83 -18.28
C LEU A 115 1.00 4.11 -17.27
N ASN A 116 1.29 3.85 -16.01
CA ASN A 116 0.44 4.21 -14.89
C ASN A 116 0.59 5.70 -14.57
N ALA A 117 -0.44 6.49 -14.87
CA ALA A 117 -0.46 7.94 -14.64
C ALA A 117 -0.36 8.34 -13.16
N HIS A 118 -0.70 7.45 -12.23
CA HIS A 118 -0.67 7.72 -10.79
C HIS A 118 0.64 7.27 -10.13
N TYR A 119 1.55 6.64 -10.87
CA TYR A 119 2.81 6.16 -10.33
C TYR A 119 3.71 7.33 -9.94
N LEU A 120 4.11 7.36 -8.67
CA LEU A 120 5.08 8.32 -8.17
C LEU A 120 6.50 7.81 -8.45
N ILE A 121 7.19 8.50 -9.37
CA ILE A 121 8.57 8.18 -9.71
C ILE A 121 9.48 8.60 -8.56
N THR A 122 10.10 7.62 -7.91
CA THR A 122 11.03 7.83 -6.79
C THR A 122 12.47 7.50 -7.17
N GLN A 123 12.67 6.69 -8.21
CA GLN A 123 13.98 6.39 -8.78
C GLN A 123 14.44 7.49 -9.74
N PRO A 124 15.76 7.65 -9.95
CA PRO A 124 16.28 8.64 -10.90
C PRO A 124 15.79 8.38 -12.33
N VAL A 125 15.38 9.46 -13.00
CA VAL A 125 15.04 9.51 -14.42
C VAL A 125 15.81 10.63 -15.10
N TYR A 126 16.03 10.49 -16.40
CA TYR A 126 16.93 11.38 -17.14
C TYR A 126 16.23 12.05 -18.33
N ALA A 127 16.55 13.31 -18.56
CA ALA A 127 16.05 14.08 -19.71
C ALA A 127 17.02 14.06 -20.91
N GLU A 128 18.26 13.65 -20.70
CA GLU A 128 19.32 13.61 -21.71
C GLU A 128 19.88 12.20 -21.89
N PRO A 129 20.37 11.86 -23.08
CA PRO A 129 20.93 10.53 -23.34
C PRO A 129 22.22 10.34 -22.53
N ILE A 130 22.20 9.34 -21.65
CA ILE A 130 23.38 8.86 -20.93
C ILE A 130 23.72 7.49 -21.50
N TYR A 131 24.97 7.27 -21.91
CA TYR A 131 25.39 5.98 -22.44
C TYR A 131 25.45 4.94 -21.33
N THR A 132 24.71 3.84 -21.51
CA THR A 132 24.53 2.79 -20.51
C THR A 132 25.08 1.47 -20.99
N SER A 133 25.15 0.50 -20.08
CA SER A 133 25.46 -0.88 -20.41
C SER A 133 24.20 -1.75 -20.41
N LEU A 134 24.26 -2.91 -21.07
CA LEU A 134 23.17 -3.89 -21.09
C LEU A 134 22.67 -4.26 -19.68
N HIS A 135 23.55 -4.27 -18.68
CA HIS A 135 23.24 -4.67 -17.30
C HIS A 135 22.68 -3.54 -16.43
N GLN A 136 22.65 -2.30 -16.93
CA GLN A 136 22.15 -1.14 -16.19
C GLN A 136 21.24 -0.31 -17.11
N PRO A 137 20.05 -0.83 -17.45
CA PRO A 137 19.11 -0.08 -18.25
C PRO A 137 18.60 1.14 -17.50
N LEU A 138 18.36 2.24 -18.22
CA LEU A 138 17.83 3.48 -17.63
C LEU A 138 16.46 3.85 -18.21
N LEU A 139 15.75 4.68 -17.46
CA LEU A 139 14.49 5.29 -17.90
C LEU A 139 14.73 6.76 -18.21
N TRP A 140 14.31 7.18 -19.41
CA TRP A 140 14.32 8.57 -19.80
C TRP A 140 12.90 9.11 -19.90
N ILE A 141 12.68 10.33 -19.41
CA ILE A 141 11.40 11.02 -19.49
C ILE A 141 11.62 12.40 -20.10
N ILE A 142 10.91 12.66 -21.19
CA ILE A 142 11.03 13.87 -21.98
C ILE A 142 9.74 14.66 -21.92
N ASP A 143 9.75 15.69 -21.09
CA ASP A 143 8.59 16.54 -20.83
C ASP A 143 8.50 17.76 -21.74
N GLN A 144 9.59 18.11 -22.43
CA GLN A 144 9.67 19.28 -23.30
C GLN A 144 10.20 18.92 -24.68
N PRO A 145 9.77 19.61 -25.74
CA PRO A 145 10.27 19.35 -27.08
C PRO A 145 11.79 19.48 -27.13
N THR A 146 12.48 18.47 -27.64
CA THR A 146 13.95 18.46 -27.63
C THR A 146 14.55 17.70 -28.82
N VAL A 147 15.81 18.01 -29.09
CA VAL A 147 16.65 17.30 -30.07
C VAL A 147 17.75 16.56 -29.32
N TRP A 148 17.64 15.24 -29.27
CA TRP A 148 18.67 14.37 -28.74
C TRP A 148 19.75 14.11 -29.77
N GLN A 149 21.01 14.31 -29.38
CA GLN A 149 22.18 13.89 -30.15
C GLN A 149 22.70 12.58 -29.60
N LEU A 150 22.58 11.51 -30.39
CA LEU A 150 23.02 10.18 -30.01
C LEU A 150 24.32 9.83 -30.76
N ASP A 151 25.36 9.45 -30.03
CA ASP A 151 26.69 9.07 -30.55
C ASP A 151 27.13 7.68 -30.03
N GLY A 152 26.15 6.81 -29.75
CA GLY A 152 26.43 5.54 -29.13
C GLY A 152 25.21 4.68 -28.91
N THR A 153 25.38 3.60 -28.15
CA THR A 153 24.26 2.73 -27.77
C THR A 153 23.77 3.08 -26.38
N ILE A 154 22.46 3.26 -26.24
CA ILE A 154 21.79 3.37 -24.94
C ILE A 154 20.86 2.17 -24.75
N TYR A 155 20.76 1.69 -23.52
CA TYR A 155 19.92 0.58 -23.11
C TYR A 155 18.86 1.08 -22.15
N GLY A 156 17.59 0.91 -22.51
CA GLY A 156 16.47 1.26 -21.64
C GLY A 156 15.21 1.71 -22.36
N VAL A 157 14.34 2.41 -21.64
CA VAL A 157 13.04 2.87 -22.16
C VAL A 157 13.01 4.39 -22.19
N VAL A 158 12.58 4.95 -23.33
CA VAL A 158 12.39 6.38 -23.51
C VAL A 158 10.89 6.67 -23.47
N ILE A 159 10.46 7.50 -22.53
CA ILE A 159 9.10 8.02 -22.44
C ILE A 159 9.13 9.46 -22.95
N SER A 160 8.36 9.76 -24.00
CA SER A 160 8.23 11.11 -24.52
C SER A 160 6.83 11.65 -24.29
N ASN A 161 6.75 12.72 -23.52
CA ASN A 161 5.54 13.51 -23.28
C ASN A 161 5.47 14.73 -24.20
N ALA A 162 6.55 15.03 -24.93
CA ALA A 162 6.65 16.07 -25.94
C ALA A 162 7.24 15.55 -27.27
N ASP A 163 7.26 16.38 -28.30
CA ASP A 163 7.90 16.05 -29.58
C ASP A 163 9.40 15.80 -29.40
N LEU A 164 9.89 14.67 -29.91
CA LEU A 164 11.27 14.24 -29.74
C LEU A 164 11.91 13.99 -31.09
N LYS A 165 12.99 14.71 -31.38
CA LYS A 165 13.87 14.39 -32.51
C LYS A 165 15.14 13.74 -31.97
N ILE A 166 15.49 12.56 -32.48
CA ILE A 166 16.72 11.86 -32.12
C ILE A 166 17.62 11.83 -33.36
N ASP A 167 18.74 12.53 -33.31
CA ASP A 167 19.70 12.67 -34.42
C ASP A 167 21.07 12.08 -34.03
N GLY A 168 22.04 12.12 -34.95
CA GLY A 168 23.38 11.60 -34.74
C GLY A 168 23.56 10.16 -35.25
N LYS A 169 24.48 9.39 -34.65
CA LYS A 169 24.84 8.02 -35.01
C LYS A 169 24.81 7.13 -33.76
N GLY A 170 23.74 6.36 -33.59
CA GLY A 170 23.60 5.52 -32.40
C GLY A 170 22.46 4.52 -32.44
N LYS A 171 22.31 3.80 -31.33
CA LYS A 171 21.31 2.74 -31.19
C LYS A 171 20.60 2.84 -29.84
N ILE A 172 19.28 2.68 -29.84
CA ILE A 172 18.48 2.53 -28.63
C ILE A 172 18.06 1.07 -28.54
N VAL A 173 18.47 0.38 -27.48
CA VAL A 173 18.09 -1.01 -27.20
C VAL A 173 17.07 -1.01 -26.06
N GLY A 174 15.81 -1.32 -26.38
CA GLY A 174 14.69 -1.29 -25.44
C GLY A 174 13.42 -0.80 -26.13
N ALA A 175 12.77 0.26 -25.65
CA ALA A 175 11.53 0.73 -26.27
C ALA A 175 11.34 2.24 -26.13
N ILE A 176 10.55 2.82 -27.04
CA ILE A 176 10.04 4.19 -26.92
C ILE A 176 8.53 4.13 -26.69
N ILE A 177 8.03 4.92 -25.75
CA ILE A 177 6.61 5.11 -25.45
C ILE A 177 6.32 6.60 -25.57
N SER A 178 5.42 7.01 -26.46
CA SER A 178 5.16 8.43 -26.71
C SER A 178 3.81 8.61 -27.37
N ASP A 179 2.98 9.55 -26.91
CA ASP A 179 1.80 9.99 -27.67
C ASP A 179 2.14 11.05 -28.73
N GLN A 180 3.34 11.63 -28.65
CA GLN A 180 3.82 12.72 -29.50
C GLN A 180 4.73 12.21 -30.62
N LYS A 181 5.08 13.12 -31.54
CA LYS A 181 5.86 12.77 -32.73
C LYS A 181 7.31 12.46 -32.33
N VAL A 182 7.77 11.27 -32.70
CA VAL A 182 9.18 10.85 -32.54
C VAL A 182 9.85 10.75 -33.91
N ILE A 183 10.79 11.64 -34.18
CA ILE A 183 11.53 11.71 -35.45
C ILE A 183 12.92 11.12 -35.24
N LEU A 184 13.30 10.12 -36.05
CA LEU A 184 14.61 9.49 -36.00
C LEU A 184 15.47 9.97 -37.18
N GLY A 185 16.69 10.37 -36.89
CA GLY A 185 17.72 10.65 -37.89
C GLY A 185 18.16 9.37 -38.61
N ASN A 186 18.65 9.51 -39.83
CA ASN A 186 18.93 8.38 -40.73
C ASN A 186 19.92 7.34 -40.18
N LYS A 187 20.79 7.74 -39.25
CA LYS A 187 21.81 6.88 -38.64
C LYS A 187 21.45 6.42 -37.22
N VAL A 188 20.25 6.72 -36.74
CA VAL A 188 19.73 6.27 -35.45
C VAL A 188 18.91 5.01 -35.64
N LYS A 189 19.20 3.97 -34.86
CA LYS A 189 18.45 2.69 -34.89
C LYS A 189 17.76 2.43 -33.56
N ILE A 190 16.55 1.89 -33.61
CA ILE A 190 15.89 1.32 -32.42
C ILE A 190 15.84 -0.19 -32.58
N GLU A 191 16.23 -0.90 -31.54
CA GLU A 191 16.08 -2.34 -31.40
C GLU A 191 15.25 -2.65 -30.17
N PHE A 192 14.20 -3.43 -30.36
CA PHE A 192 13.37 -3.84 -29.24
C PHE A 192 14.07 -4.91 -28.41
N SER A 193 14.06 -4.76 -27.09
CA SER A 193 14.57 -5.76 -26.16
C SER A 193 13.60 -5.96 -24.99
N SER A 194 12.97 -7.14 -24.95
CA SER A 194 12.07 -7.53 -23.86
C SER A 194 12.81 -7.69 -22.53
N SER A 195 14.07 -8.15 -22.56
CA SER A 195 14.90 -8.29 -21.36
C SER A 195 15.15 -6.94 -20.67
N ILE A 196 15.44 -5.90 -21.46
CA ILE A 196 15.64 -4.54 -20.95
C ILE A 196 14.35 -3.98 -20.36
N VAL A 197 13.23 -4.14 -21.07
CA VAL A 197 11.91 -3.69 -20.59
C VAL A 197 11.51 -4.40 -19.29
N ASN A 198 11.74 -5.71 -19.19
CA ASN A 198 11.46 -6.49 -17.98
C ASN A 198 12.34 -6.06 -16.79
N SER A 199 13.62 -5.78 -17.05
CA SER A 199 14.54 -5.30 -16.01
C SER A 199 14.12 -3.94 -15.46
N LEU A 200 13.73 -3.01 -16.33
CA LEU A 200 13.18 -1.71 -15.90
C LEU A 200 11.85 -1.87 -15.18
N ASN A 201 10.98 -2.77 -15.66
CA ASN A 201 9.73 -3.04 -14.95
C ASN A 201 9.97 -3.53 -13.52
N ALA A 202 10.97 -4.39 -13.30
CA ALA A 202 11.34 -4.81 -11.96
C ALA A 202 11.90 -3.65 -11.11
N GLN A 203 12.74 -2.80 -11.69
CA GLN A 203 13.31 -1.63 -10.99
C GLN A 203 12.26 -0.59 -10.59
N PHE A 204 11.26 -0.37 -11.44
CA PHE A 204 10.16 0.57 -11.23
C PHE A 204 8.88 -0.12 -10.73
N SER A 205 9.00 -1.32 -10.16
CA SER A 205 7.92 -1.97 -9.42
C SER A 205 8.28 -2.03 -7.94
N HIS A 206 7.34 -1.67 -7.08
CA HIS A 206 7.48 -1.84 -5.64
C HIS A 206 6.17 -2.33 -5.02
N TRP A 207 6.29 -2.98 -3.88
CA TRP A 207 5.14 -3.43 -3.11
C TRP A 207 4.80 -2.39 -2.06
N ARG A 208 3.50 -2.22 -1.84
CA ARG A 208 2.97 -1.28 -0.85
C ARG A 208 1.70 -1.84 -0.23
N LEU A 209 1.38 -1.34 0.94
CA LEU A 209 0.12 -1.60 1.60
C LEU A 209 -1.05 -0.98 0.80
N ALA A 210 -2.13 -1.73 0.65
CA ALA A 210 -3.36 -1.23 0.06
C ALA A 210 -3.99 -0.17 0.98
N LYS A 211 -4.57 0.89 0.40
CA LYS A 211 -5.35 1.85 1.18
C LYS A 211 -6.60 1.16 1.72
N GLY A 212 -6.75 1.11 3.05
CA GLY A 212 -7.87 0.40 3.68
C GLY A 212 -7.77 -1.13 3.59
N GLY A 213 -6.61 -1.68 3.21
CA GLY A 213 -6.36 -3.12 3.17
C GLY A 213 -6.20 -3.78 4.53
N TRP A 214 -6.70 -3.14 5.59
CA TRP A 214 -6.71 -3.68 6.94
C TRP A 214 -8.13 -4.11 7.24
N HIS A 215 -8.34 -5.41 7.39
CA HIS A 215 -9.65 -5.97 7.66
C HIS A 215 -9.58 -7.15 8.65
N ASP A 216 -10.59 -7.22 9.50
CA ASP A 216 -10.99 -8.43 10.22
C ASP A 216 -11.96 -9.25 9.35
N PHE A 217 -12.11 -10.53 9.67
CA PHE A 217 -13.09 -11.40 9.03
C PHE A 217 -14.50 -11.16 9.58
#